data_AF-A0A7C4Q2L5-F1
#
_entry.id   AF-A0A7C4Q2L5-F1
#
_cell.length_a   1.000
_cell.length_b   1.000
_cell.length_c   1.000
_cell.angle_alpha   90.00
_cell.angle_beta   90.00
_cell.angle_gamma   90.00
#
_symmetry.space_group_name_H-M   'P 1'
#
loop_
_entity.id
_entity.type
_entity.pdbx_description
1 polymer ?
#
loop_
_entity_poly.entity_id
_entity_poly.type
_entity_poly.pdbx_seq_one_letter_code
_entity_poly.pdbx_strand_id
1 'polypeptide(L)'
;MRSGRLLLVLALASVPALAYIPPASFWFEKLADRRAKMGMTRLTVSASCRRAEGEAREEKWLLKTPGQVRREAGPEEWTVCVHEKCAQKSPGKAVQRAPAWAYYPFLFLVEGRASASRYQKLAEAQKIDLRRDTLARFHGRVAVVLGAKEWERDRPQFWLDKDNFLPLRLMLLDDKALIEILWINWGSRQTGDWVPAVIEVNRDGANLERCEITAVDAAAPIDDSKFALPE
;
A
#
# COMPACT_ATOMS: atom_id res chain seq x y z
N MET A 1 -1.02 50.22 58.93
CA MET A 1 -0.83 50.23 57.45
C MET A 1 -0.29 48.87 57.03
N ARG A 2 -1.12 47.99 56.47
CA ARG A 2 -0.72 46.68 55.93
C ARG A 2 -1.05 46.66 54.44
N SER A 3 -0.03 46.77 53.60
CA SER A 3 -0.16 46.68 52.14
C SER A 3 -0.26 45.22 51.72
N GLY A 4 -1.46 44.78 51.34
CA GLY A 4 -1.68 43.48 50.71
C GLY A 4 -1.25 43.53 49.25
N ARG A 5 -0.21 42.76 48.89
CA ARG A 5 0.18 42.54 47.50
C ARG A 5 -0.75 41.49 46.90
N LEU A 6 -1.61 41.93 45.98
CA LEU A 6 -2.42 41.05 45.14
C LEU A 6 -1.50 40.44 44.07
N LEU A 7 -1.21 39.14 44.17
CA LEU A 7 -0.46 38.41 43.16
C LEU A 7 -1.45 37.95 42.08
N LEU A 8 -1.42 38.60 40.91
CA LEU A 8 -2.22 38.21 39.76
C LEU A 8 -1.49 37.06 39.03
N VAL A 9 -1.94 35.82 39.24
CA VAL A 9 -1.44 34.66 38.50
C VAL A 9 -2.12 34.62 37.14
N LEU A 10 -1.42 35.02 36.08
CA LEU A 10 -1.86 34.79 34.70
C LEU A 10 -1.72 33.29 34.38
N ALA A 11 -2.84 32.59 34.34
CA ALA A 11 -2.91 31.26 33.76
C ALA A 11 -2.85 31.38 32.22
N LEU A 12 -1.66 31.16 31.65
CA LEU A 12 -1.48 30.98 30.21
C LEU A 12 -2.17 29.66 29.82
N ALA A 13 -3.40 29.74 29.32
CA ALA A 13 -4.08 28.60 28.73
C ALA A 13 -3.32 28.18 27.45
N SER A 14 -2.55 27.10 27.52
CA SER A 14 -1.97 26.46 26.36
C SER A 14 -3.10 25.86 25.53
N VAL A 15 -3.56 26.60 24.52
CA VAL A 15 -4.41 26.03 23.46
C VAL A 15 -3.62 24.89 22.84
N PRO A 16 -4.10 23.64 22.88
CA PRO A 16 -3.41 22.56 22.20
C PRO A 16 -3.33 22.95 20.73
N ALA A 17 -2.11 23.09 20.21
CA ALA A 17 -1.90 23.24 18.78
C ALA A 17 -2.41 21.94 18.14
N LEU A 18 -3.68 21.97 17.70
CA LEU A 18 -4.24 20.89 16.92
C LEU A 18 -3.35 20.76 15.69
N ALA A 19 -2.65 19.62 15.61
CA ALA A 19 -1.78 19.35 14.48
C ALA A 19 -2.63 19.34 13.22
N TYR A 20 -2.49 20.38 12.39
CA TYR A 20 -3.22 20.48 11.14
C TYR A 20 -2.81 19.33 10.21
N ILE A 21 -3.80 18.53 9.79
CA ILE A 21 -3.64 17.50 8.77
C ILE A 21 -4.26 18.05 7.48
N PRO A 22 -3.49 18.23 6.39
CA PRO A 22 -4.00 18.58 5.08
C PRO A 22 -5.10 17.62 4.60
N PRO A 23 -6.03 18.09 3.75
CA PRO A 23 -7.10 17.24 3.20
C PRO A 23 -6.54 16.06 2.40
N ALA A 24 -7.31 14.98 2.28
CA ALA A 24 -6.92 13.77 1.56
C ALA A 24 -6.39 14.02 0.13
N SER A 25 -6.96 15.01 -0.58
CA SER A 25 -6.54 15.38 -1.93
C SER A 25 -5.06 15.80 -1.99
N PHE A 26 -4.56 16.54 -1.00
CA PHE A 26 -3.15 16.91 -0.89
C PHE A 26 -2.27 15.66 -0.81
N TRP A 27 -2.67 14.68 0.01
CA TRP A 27 -1.91 13.45 0.19
C TRP A 27 -1.88 12.59 -1.08
N PHE A 28 -3.00 12.49 -1.79
CA PHE A 28 -3.06 11.79 -3.07
C PHE A 28 -2.26 12.49 -4.16
N GLU A 29 -2.22 13.82 -4.17
CA GLU A 29 -1.38 14.61 -5.08
C GLU A 29 0.11 14.35 -4.81
N LYS A 30 0.53 14.37 -3.53
CA LYS A 30 1.93 14.07 -3.19
C LYS A 30 2.34 12.62 -3.49
N LEU A 31 1.46 11.65 -3.24
CA LEU A 31 1.68 10.27 -3.63
C LEU A 31 1.82 10.13 -5.16
N ALA A 32 0.94 10.79 -5.91
CA ALA A 32 0.98 10.79 -7.37
C ALA A 32 2.25 11.45 -7.93
N ASP A 33 2.62 12.62 -7.43
CA ASP A 33 3.85 13.32 -7.77
C ASP A 33 5.08 12.44 -7.49
N ARG A 34 5.09 11.77 -6.34
CA ARG A 34 6.18 10.87 -5.95
C ARG A 34 6.32 9.71 -6.92
N ARG A 35 5.21 9.04 -7.27
CA ARG A 35 5.21 7.95 -8.27
C ARG A 35 5.61 8.44 -9.67
N ALA A 36 5.09 9.58 -10.10
CA ALA A 36 5.41 10.17 -11.41
C ALA A 36 6.91 10.50 -11.54
N LYS A 37 7.52 11.07 -10.48
CA LYS A 37 8.95 11.39 -10.45
C LYS A 37 9.86 10.17 -10.55
N MET A 38 9.40 8.99 -10.14
CA MET A 38 10.16 7.75 -10.32
C MET A 38 10.20 7.27 -11.77
N GLY A 39 9.28 7.72 -12.63
CA GLY A 39 9.29 7.38 -14.06
C GLY A 39 9.20 5.88 -14.35
N MET A 40 8.67 5.10 -13.41
CA MET A 40 8.60 3.64 -13.53
C MET A 40 7.60 3.25 -14.62
N THR A 41 8.08 2.60 -15.66
CA THR A 41 7.21 2.00 -16.71
C THR A 41 7.11 0.49 -16.59
N ARG A 42 8.18 -0.13 -16.08
CA ARG A 42 8.29 -1.56 -15.83
C ARG A 42 9.25 -1.86 -14.68
N LEU A 43 9.05 -3.00 -14.04
CA LEU A 43 9.92 -3.52 -12.99
C LEU A 43 9.86 -5.04 -12.97
N THR A 44 11.01 -5.69 -12.95
CA THR A 44 11.13 -7.09 -12.57
C THR A 44 11.56 -7.15 -11.11
N VAL A 45 10.86 -7.93 -10.30
CA VAL A 45 11.14 -8.08 -8.87
C VAL A 45 11.32 -9.57 -8.58
N SER A 46 12.36 -9.93 -7.84
CA SER A 46 12.50 -11.25 -7.24
C SER A 46 12.13 -11.15 -5.77
N ALA A 47 11.37 -12.12 -5.26
CA ALA A 47 10.91 -12.13 -3.88
C ALA A 47 10.87 -13.55 -3.32
N SER A 48 11.15 -13.70 -2.03
CA SER A 48 10.88 -14.92 -1.27
C SER A 48 9.53 -14.79 -0.58
N CYS A 49 8.54 -15.53 -1.04
CA CYS A 49 7.15 -15.45 -0.59
C CYS A 49 6.74 -16.65 0.24
N ARG A 50 6.23 -16.39 1.45
CA ARG A 50 5.55 -17.37 2.29
C ARG A 50 4.05 -17.14 2.21
N ARG A 51 3.28 -18.18 1.91
CA ARG A 51 1.80 -18.15 1.92
C ARG A 51 1.27 -19.00 3.07
N ALA A 52 0.45 -18.39 3.93
CA ALA A 52 -0.04 -18.99 5.16
C ALA A 52 1.09 -19.69 5.95
N GLU A 53 0.84 -20.88 6.51
CA GLU A 53 1.84 -21.69 7.25
C GLU A 53 2.79 -22.49 6.33
N GLY A 54 2.88 -22.15 5.04
CA GLY A 54 3.74 -22.84 4.09
C GLY A 54 5.23 -22.46 4.19
N GLU A 55 6.06 -23.17 3.43
CA GLU A 55 7.46 -22.79 3.23
C GLU A 55 7.58 -21.56 2.31
N ALA A 56 8.65 -20.79 2.49
CA ALA A 56 8.97 -19.68 1.60
C ALA A 56 9.40 -20.23 0.23
N ARG A 57 8.92 -19.59 -0.85
CA ARG A 57 9.22 -19.94 -2.23
C ARG A 57 9.65 -18.71 -2.99
N GLU A 58 10.59 -18.89 -3.90
CA GLU A 58 11.00 -17.82 -4.79
C GLU A 58 9.91 -17.51 -5.81
N GLU A 59 9.63 -16.23 -5.98
CA GLU A 59 8.71 -15.69 -6.96
C GLU A 59 9.38 -14.60 -7.79
N LYS A 60 8.99 -14.56 -9.06
CA LYS A 60 9.28 -13.45 -9.96
C LYS A 60 8.03 -12.64 -10.20
N TRP A 61 8.10 -11.33 -9.97
CA TRP A 61 7.03 -10.40 -10.30
C TRP A 61 7.42 -9.55 -11.50
N LEU A 62 6.52 -9.48 -12.47
CA LEU A 62 6.62 -8.60 -13.62
C LEU A 62 5.56 -7.52 -13.43
N LEU A 63 6.02 -6.31 -13.20
CA LEU A 63 5.18 -5.14 -12.95
C LEU A 63 5.30 -4.21 -14.14
N LYS A 64 4.19 -3.86 -14.78
CA LYS A 64 4.19 -2.94 -15.91
C LYS A 64 3.04 -1.95 -15.78
N THR A 65 3.36 -0.69 -16.04
CA THR A 65 2.35 0.36 -16.06
C THR A 65 1.73 0.48 -17.46
N PRO A 66 0.42 0.75 -17.58
CA PRO A 66 -0.55 0.88 -16.50
C PRO A 66 -1.20 -0.46 -16.13
N GLY A 67 -1.22 -0.77 -14.84
CA GLY A 67 -2.12 -1.76 -14.21
C GLY A 67 -1.86 -3.22 -14.54
N GLN A 68 -0.66 -3.58 -15.00
CA GLN A 68 -0.31 -4.95 -15.37
C GLN A 68 0.61 -5.57 -14.33
N VAL A 69 0.18 -6.71 -13.77
CA VAL A 69 0.92 -7.48 -12.77
C VAL A 69 0.97 -8.92 -13.22
N ARG A 70 2.14 -9.54 -13.11
CA ARG A 70 2.26 -10.99 -13.18
C ARG A 70 3.16 -11.46 -12.06
N ARG A 71 2.77 -12.54 -11.39
CA ARG A 71 3.56 -13.24 -10.38
C ARG A 71 3.79 -14.67 -10.88
N GLU A 72 5.01 -15.14 -10.83
CA GLU A 72 5.42 -16.48 -11.24
C GLU A 72 6.14 -17.16 -10.08
N ALA A 73 5.55 -18.22 -9.52
CA ALA A 73 6.20 -19.10 -8.54
C ALA A 73 6.72 -20.40 -9.18
N GLY A 74 6.40 -20.61 -10.47
CA GLY A 74 6.82 -21.76 -11.27
C GLY A 74 6.16 -21.72 -12.66
N PRO A 75 6.46 -22.68 -13.55
CA PRO A 75 5.90 -22.70 -14.90
C PRO A 75 4.37 -22.87 -14.92
N GLU A 76 3.82 -23.61 -13.95
CA GLU A 76 2.38 -23.86 -13.81
C GLU A 76 1.75 -23.11 -12.61
N GLU A 77 2.50 -22.21 -11.98
CA GLU A 77 2.03 -21.45 -10.83
C GLU A 77 2.23 -19.96 -11.08
N TRP A 78 1.16 -19.28 -11.47
CA TRP A 78 1.21 -17.87 -11.76
C TRP A 78 -0.12 -17.17 -11.45
N THR A 79 -0.03 -15.87 -11.20
CA THR A 79 -1.18 -14.95 -11.16
C THR A 79 -0.93 -13.81 -12.12
N VAL A 80 -1.92 -13.45 -12.92
CA VAL A 80 -1.85 -12.30 -13.84
C VAL A 80 -3.04 -11.39 -13.58
N CYS A 81 -2.78 -10.08 -13.50
CA CYS A 81 -3.79 -9.06 -13.34
C CYS A 81 -3.62 -7.95 -14.38
N VAL A 82 -4.74 -7.50 -14.97
CA VAL A 82 -4.81 -6.33 -15.84
C VAL A 82 -5.96 -5.45 -15.37
N HIS A 83 -5.65 -4.26 -14.86
CA HIS A 83 -6.63 -3.30 -14.32
C HIS A 83 -7.63 -3.96 -13.35
N GLU A 84 -7.12 -4.58 -12.26
CA GLU A 84 -7.90 -5.27 -11.21
C GLU A 84 -8.55 -6.60 -11.63
N LYS A 85 -8.63 -6.92 -12.92
CA LYS A 85 -9.08 -8.24 -13.39
C LYS A 85 -7.94 -9.24 -13.27
N CYS A 86 -8.11 -10.25 -12.43
CA CYS A 86 -7.06 -11.23 -12.15
C CYS A 86 -7.48 -12.67 -12.46
N ALA A 87 -6.54 -13.42 -13.04
CA ALA A 87 -6.60 -14.86 -13.22
C ALA A 87 -5.38 -15.53 -12.58
N GLN A 88 -5.54 -16.75 -12.10
CA GLN A 88 -4.48 -17.55 -11.50
C GLN A 88 -4.49 -18.98 -12.01
N LYS A 89 -3.29 -19.56 -12.06
CA LYS A 89 -3.02 -20.96 -12.36
C LYS A 89 -2.25 -21.53 -11.17
N SER A 90 -2.68 -22.68 -10.69
CA SER A 90 -1.94 -23.47 -9.71
C SER A 90 -1.56 -24.82 -10.32
N PRO A 91 -0.51 -25.49 -9.81
CA PRO A 91 -0.08 -26.80 -10.33
C PRO A 91 -1.22 -27.80 -10.36
N GLY A 92 -1.40 -28.48 -11.50
CA GLY A 92 -2.46 -29.48 -11.69
C GLY A 92 -3.90 -28.96 -11.69
N LYS A 93 -4.12 -27.63 -11.66
CA LYS A 93 -5.46 -27.03 -11.68
C LYS A 93 -5.75 -26.29 -12.99
N ALA A 94 -7.03 -26.18 -13.31
CA ALA A 94 -7.50 -25.28 -14.35
C ALA A 94 -7.22 -23.81 -13.95
N VAL A 95 -7.16 -22.94 -14.95
CA VAL A 95 -7.14 -21.50 -14.70
C VAL A 95 -8.44 -21.10 -14.02
N GLN A 96 -8.34 -20.22 -13.02
CA GLN A 96 -9.49 -19.69 -12.31
C GLN A 96 -9.32 -18.20 -12.05
N ARG A 97 -10.41 -17.52 -11.70
CA ARG A 97 -10.36 -16.14 -11.22
C ARG A 97 -9.57 -16.07 -9.92
N ALA A 98 -8.67 -15.10 -9.81
CA ALA A 98 -7.96 -14.84 -8.56
C ALA A 98 -8.82 -14.02 -7.59
N PRO A 99 -8.55 -14.05 -6.28
CA PRO A 99 -9.19 -13.16 -5.31
C PRO A 99 -9.06 -11.69 -5.71
N ALA A 100 -10.07 -10.87 -5.41
CA ALA A 100 -10.06 -9.45 -5.77
C ALA A 100 -8.86 -8.71 -5.16
N TRP A 101 -8.42 -9.13 -3.96
CA TRP A 101 -7.28 -8.52 -3.30
C TRP A 101 -5.93 -8.75 -3.98
N ALA A 102 -5.80 -9.74 -4.88
CA ALA A 102 -4.52 -10.13 -5.47
C ALA A 102 -3.80 -8.99 -6.23
N TYR A 103 -4.55 -8.00 -6.71
CA TYR A 103 -4.00 -6.81 -7.38
C TYR A 103 -3.52 -5.72 -6.43
N TYR A 104 -4.20 -5.53 -5.29
CA TYR A 104 -4.00 -4.35 -4.43
C TYR A 104 -2.60 -4.18 -3.84
N PRO A 105 -1.82 -5.25 -3.52
CA PRO A 105 -0.44 -5.09 -3.09
C PRO A 105 0.45 -4.36 -4.10
N PHE A 106 0.08 -4.43 -5.38
CA PHE A 106 0.84 -3.84 -6.49
C PHE A 106 0.24 -2.53 -6.99
N LEU A 107 -0.95 -2.15 -6.52
CA LEU A 107 -1.70 -1.02 -7.00
C LEU A 107 -0.83 0.22 -7.16
N PHE A 108 -0.19 0.68 -6.08
CA PHE A 108 0.62 1.90 -6.12
C PHE A 108 1.91 1.74 -6.93
N LEU A 109 2.32 0.52 -7.25
CA LEU A 109 3.47 0.22 -8.08
C LEU A 109 3.08 0.34 -9.56
N VAL A 110 1.97 -0.27 -9.97
CA VAL A 110 1.63 -0.42 -11.41
C VAL A 110 0.60 0.58 -11.93
N GLU A 111 -0.03 1.39 -11.08
CA GLU A 111 -0.87 2.48 -11.59
C GLU A 111 -0.04 3.40 -12.50
N GLY A 112 -0.61 3.76 -13.66
CA GLY A 112 0.09 4.40 -14.77
C GLY A 112 0.51 5.85 -14.51
N ARG A 113 -0.01 6.80 -15.29
CA ARG A 113 0.09 8.22 -14.91
C ARG A 113 -0.66 8.40 -13.59
N ALA A 114 0.04 8.18 -12.49
CA ALA A 114 -0.45 8.36 -11.15
C ALA A 114 -1.06 9.75 -11.08
N SER A 115 -2.34 9.82 -10.73
CA SER A 115 -3.03 11.09 -10.53
C SER A 115 -3.75 11.03 -9.21
N ALA A 116 -3.81 12.18 -8.52
CA ALA A 116 -4.55 12.32 -7.28
C ALA A 116 -5.99 11.81 -7.45
N SER A 117 -6.63 12.15 -8.58
CA SER A 117 -8.01 11.75 -8.88
C SER A 117 -8.22 10.23 -8.95
N ARG A 118 -7.24 9.48 -9.49
CA ARG A 118 -7.33 8.02 -9.57
C ARG A 118 -7.19 7.38 -8.20
N TYR A 119 -6.22 7.83 -7.38
CA TYR A 119 -6.06 7.33 -6.02
C TYR A 119 -7.24 7.68 -5.13
N GLN A 120 -7.79 8.88 -5.26
CA GLN A 120 -9.00 9.28 -4.56
C GLN A 120 -10.19 8.38 -4.92
N LYS A 121 -10.46 8.20 -6.22
CA LYS A 121 -11.54 7.30 -6.69
C LYS A 121 -11.37 5.87 -6.20
N LEU A 122 -10.13 5.39 -6.16
CA LEU A 122 -9.84 4.07 -5.64
C LEU A 122 -10.13 3.98 -4.14
N ALA A 123 -9.68 4.95 -3.34
CA ALA A 123 -9.93 4.97 -1.91
C ALA A 123 -11.45 5.03 -1.61
N GLU A 124 -12.20 5.83 -2.37
CA GLU A 124 -13.67 5.91 -2.28
C GLU A 124 -14.35 4.60 -2.68
N ALA A 125 -13.86 3.92 -3.72
CA ALA A 125 -14.35 2.60 -4.13
C ALA A 125 -14.15 1.56 -3.01
N GLN A 126 -13.05 1.65 -2.26
CA GLN A 126 -12.77 0.84 -1.08
C GLN A 126 -13.46 1.34 0.20
N LYS A 127 -14.37 2.31 0.11
CA LYS A 127 -15.17 2.85 1.24
C LYS A 127 -14.34 3.53 2.34
N ILE A 128 -13.19 4.10 1.99
CA ILE A 128 -12.38 4.92 2.90
C ILE A 128 -13.06 6.29 3.06
N ASP A 129 -13.41 6.67 4.30
CA ASP A 129 -14.02 7.99 4.60
C ASP A 129 -12.96 9.09 4.62
N LEU A 130 -12.75 9.75 3.48
CA LEU A 130 -11.72 10.77 3.28
C LEU A 130 -11.92 12.07 4.08
N ARG A 131 -13.01 12.19 4.83
CA ARG A 131 -13.26 13.31 5.77
C ARG A 131 -12.73 13.02 7.17
N ARG A 132 -12.25 11.80 7.41
CA ARG A 132 -11.65 11.38 8.67
C ARG A 132 -10.18 11.14 8.45
N ASP A 133 -9.39 11.78 9.29
CA ASP A 133 -7.97 11.59 9.32
C ASP A 133 -7.42 11.62 10.75
N THR A 134 -6.25 11.04 10.90
CA THR A 134 -5.46 11.08 12.13
C THR A 134 -3.98 10.91 11.80
N LEU A 135 -3.12 11.18 12.78
CA LEU A 135 -1.72 10.77 12.73
C LEU A 135 -1.53 9.49 13.53
N ALA A 136 -0.59 8.67 13.08
CA ALA A 136 -0.16 7.46 13.77
C ALA A 136 1.34 7.21 13.56
N ARG A 137 1.86 6.14 14.15
CA ARG A 137 3.21 5.64 13.89
C ARG A 137 3.14 4.25 13.29
N PHE A 138 3.95 4.02 12.26
CA PHE A 138 4.05 2.73 11.59
C PHE A 138 5.53 2.41 11.32
N HIS A 139 6.05 1.37 11.97
CA HIS A 139 7.47 0.97 11.88
C HIS A 139 8.46 2.14 11.99
N GLY A 140 8.27 3.00 13.00
CA GLY A 140 9.12 4.18 13.25
C GLY A 140 8.81 5.42 12.40
N ARG A 141 7.95 5.32 11.39
CA ARG A 141 7.54 6.44 10.52
C ARG A 141 6.30 7.13 11.07
N VAL A 142 6.19 8.44 10.86
CA VAL A 142 4.95 9.17 11.10
C VAL A 142 4.03 8.94 9.90
N ALA A 143 2.84 8.42 10.17
CA ALA A 143 1.86 8.11 9.14
C ALA A 143 0.65 9.04 9.25
N VAL A 144 0.15 9.47 8.09
CA VAL A 144 -1.19 10.03 7.96
C VAL A 144 -2.12 8.89 7.66
N VAL A 145 -3.19 8.79 8.45
CA VAL A 145 -4.22 7.77 8.30
C VAL A 145 -5.46 8.45 7.75
N LEU A 146 -5.94 7.99 6.59
CA LEU A 146 -7.20 8.40 5.98
C LEU A 146 -8.26 7.32 6.23
N GLY A 147 -9.50 7.71 6.54
CA GLY A 147 -10.63 6.79 6.71
C GLY A 147 -10.99 6.42 8.14
N ALA A 148 -10.18 6.80 9.12
CA ALA A 148 -10.37 6.41 10.51
C ALA A 148 -9.86 7.46 11.51
N LYS A 149 -10.43 7.42 12.71
CA LYS A 149 -9.87 8.07 13.91
C LYS A 149 -8.87 7.13 14.59
N GLU A 150 -8.07 7.66 15.52
CA GLU A 150 -7.00 6.93 16.22
C GLU A 150 -7.42 5.58 16.83
N TRP A 151 -8.65 5.47 17.33
CA TRP A 151 -9.20 4.26 17.95
C TRP A 151 -9.94 3.32 16.99
N GLU A 152 -10.21 3.74 15.75
CA GLU A 152 -10.97 2.95 14.79
C GLU A 152 -10.02 2.04 13.99
N ARG A 153 -9.89 0.77 14.37
CA ARG A 153 -8.93 -0.17 13.76
C ARG A 153 -9.53 -1.10 12.71
N ASP A 154 -10.83 -1.36 12.78
CA ASP A 154 -11.47 -2.46 12.04
C ASP A 154 -12.33 -1.95 10.87
N ARG A 155 -11.78 -1.03 10.08
CA ARG A 155 -12.48 -0.42 8.95
C ARG A 155 -11.54 -0.08 7.81
N PRO A 156 -12.06 0.17 6.59
CA PRO A 156 -11.24 0.61 5.48
C PRO A 156 -10.45 1.88 5.79
N GLN A 157 -9.14 1.81 5.56
CA GLN A 157 -8.17 2.85 5.91
C GLN A 157 -7.03 2.86 4.93
N PHE A 158 -6.43 4.03 4.71
CA PHE A 158 -5.19 4.15 3.95
C PHE A 158 -4.16 4.99 4.68
N TRP A 159 -2.96 4.44 4.81
CA TRP A 159 -1.87 5.01 5.58
C TRP A 159 -0.74 5.43 4.64
N LEU A 160 -0.29 6.66 4.79
CA LEU A 160 0.76 7.27 3.99
C LEU A 160 1.88 7.78 4.88
N ASP A 161 3.12 7.57 4.45
CA ASP A 161 4.30 8.19 5.06
C ASP A 161 4.18 9.71 4.92
N LYS A 162 4.19 10.42 6.05
CA LYS A 162 4.01 11.88 6.10
C LYS A 162 5.11 12.63 5.34
N ASP A 163 6.33 12.10 5.35
CA ASP A 163 7.53 12.79 4.87
C ASP A 163 7.89 12.36 3.44
N ASN A 164 7.66 11.08 3.10
CA ASN A 164 8.05 10.51 1.80
C ASN A 164 6.88 10.27 0.85
N PHE A 165 5.64 10.41 1.32
CA PHE A 165 4.42 10.23 0.53
C PHE A 165 4.35 8.84 -0.12
N LEU A 166 4.79 7.81 0.60
CA LEU A 166 4.76 6.40 0.18
C LEU A 166 3.62 5.67 0.92
N PRO A 167 2.96 4.68 0.27
CA PRO A 167 1.93 3.91 0.94
C PRO A 167 2.56 3.02 2.01
N LEU A 168 1.94 2.94 3.19
CA LEU A 168 2.44 2.16 4.31
C LEU A 168 1.51 1.00 4.65
N ARG A 169 0.21 1.26 4.64
CA ARG A 169 -0.84 0.28 4.96
C ARG A 169 -2.13 0.61 4.24
N LEU A 170 -2.81 -0.41 3.74
CA LEU A 170 -4.15 -0.32 3.16
C LEU A 170 -5.02 -1.37 3.81
N MET A 171 -6.16 -0.96 4.34
CA MET A 171 -7.18 -1.83 4.87
C MET A 171 -8.43 -1.67 4.00
N LEU A 172 -9.00 -2.77 3.55
CA LEU A 172 -10.17 -2.80 2.68
C LEU A 172 -11.04 -4.01 3.02
N LEU A 173 -12.31 -3.93 2.64
CA LEU A 173 -13.24 -5.04 2.79
C LEU A 173 -13.26 -5.86 1.50
N ASP A 174 -13.01 -7.16 1.61
CA ASP A 174 -13.24 -8.14 0.56
C ASP A 174 -14.36 -9.08 1.04
N ASP A 175 -15.54 -8.92 0.47
CA ASP A 175 -16.81 -9.42 1.00
C ASP A 175 -17.07 -9.00 2.46
N LYS A 176 -16.86 -9.91 3.41
CA LYS A 176 -17.03 -9.69 4.86
C LYS A 176 -15.71 -9.69 5.61
N ALA A 177 -14.61 -10.00 4.93
CA ALA A 177 -13.29 -10.09 5.55
C ALA A 177 -12.54 -8.77 5.40
N LEU A 178 -11.77 -8.43 6.43
CA LEU A 178 -10.88 -7.29 6.42
C LEU A 178 -9.53 -7.74 5.86
N ILE A 179 -9.21 -7.24 4.67
CA ILE A 179 -7.89 -7.44 4.06
C ILE A 179 -7.02 -6.25 4.45
N GLU A 180 -5.87 -6.57 5.02
CA GLU A 180 -4.83 -5.61 5.36
C GLU A 180 -3.60 -5.88 4.50
N ILE A 181 -3.09 -4.84 3.86
CA ILE A 181 -1.88 -4.88 3.04
C ILE A 181 -0.88 -3.93 3.68
N LEU A 182 0.35 -4.41 3.92
CA LEU A 182 1.43 -3.65 4.53
C LEU A 182 2.59 -3.53 3.53
N TRP A 183 3.10 -2.31 3.34
CA TRP A 183 4.33 -2.05 2.59
C TRP A 183 5.41 -1.58 3.58
N ILE A 184 6.36 -2.46 3.87
CA ILE A 184 7.28 -2.30 4.99
C ILE A 184 8.70 -2.03 4.48
N ASN A 185 9.39 -1.10 5.15
CA ASN A 185 10.80 -0.79 4.91
C ASN A 185 11.09 -0.28 3.47
N TRP A 186 10.40 0.78 3.08
CA TRP A 186 10.74 1.59 1.90
C TRP A 186 12.12 2.25 2.02
N GLY A 187 12.77 2.51 0.89
CA GLY A 187 14.10 3.16 0.85
C GLY A 187 15.24 2.22 1.25
N SER A 188 15.01 0.90 1.19
CA SER A 188 16.01 -0.09 1.55
C SER A 188 17.21 -0.04 0.58
N ARG A 189 18.39 -0.50 1.02
CA ARG A 189 19.57 -0.58 0.15
C ARG A 189 19.33 -1.45 -1.10
N GLN A 190 18.47 -2.45 -0.99
CA GLN A 190 18.21 -3.44 -2.02
C GLN A 190 17.17 -2.99 -3.04
N THR A 191 16.16 -2.25 -2.60
CA THR A 191 14.99 -1.90 -3.42
C THR A 191 14.87 -0.41 -3.72
N GLY A 192 15.59 0.44 -2.97
CA GLY A 192 15.41 1.88 -2.97
C GLY A 192 13.94 2.26 -2.70
N ASP A 193 13.45 3.24 -3.44
CA ASP A 193 12.04 3.68 -3.36
C ASP A 193 11.15 3.03 -4.42
N TRP A 194 11.68 2.15 -5.27
CA TRP A 194 10.92 1.52 -6.35
C TRP A 194 9.80 0.62 -5.82
N VAL A 195 10.15 -0.19 -4.81
CA VAL A 195 9.28 -1.15 -4.10
C VAL A 195 9.73 -1.23 -2.62
N PRO A 196 8.84 -1.59 -1.67
CA PRO A 196 9.25 -1.81 -0.30
C PRO A 196 10.12 -3.08 -0.20
N ALA A 197 10.87 -3.24 0.88
CA ALA A 197 11.61 -4.49 1.11
C ALA A 197 10.70 -5.67 1.45
N VAL A 198 9.50 -5.40 2.00
CA VAL A 198 8.52 -6.43 2.35
C VAL A 198 7.11 -5.98 1.98
N ILE A 199 6.33 -6.91 1.44
CA ILE A 199 4.88 -6.78 1.27
C ILE A 199 4.21 -7.89 2.08
N GLU A 200 3.28 -7.52 2.96
CA GLU A 200 2.43 -8.48 3.69
C GLU A 200 0.96 -8.28 3.37
N VAL A 201 0.23 -9.39 3.34
CA VAL A 201 -1.22 -9.42 3.24
C VAL A 201 -1.77 -10.25 4.38
N ASN A 202 -2.68 -9.66 5.15
CA ASN A 202 -3.39 -10.31 6.24
C ASN A 202 -4.90 -10.31 5.94
N ARG A 203 -5.59 -11.34 6.44
CA ARG A 203 -7.05 -11.45 6.41
C ARG A 203 -7.56 -11.68 7.81
N ASP A 204 -8.41 -10.78 8.30
CA ASP A 204 -8.97 -10.82 9.64
C ASP A 204 -7.89 -11.02 10.73
N GLY A 205 -6.73 -10.38 10.52
CA GLY A 205 -5.56 -10.45 11.41
C GLY A 205 -4.64 -11.66 11.22
N ALA A 206 -5.03 -12.67 10.42
CA ALA A 206 -4.18 -13.80 10.09
C ALA A 206 -3.33 -13.53 8.84
N ASN A 207 -2.05 -13.89 8.87
CA ASN A 207 -1.17 -13.72 7.70
C ASN A 207 -1.60 -14.65 6.56
N LEU A 208 -1.92 -14.06 5.42
CA LEU A 208 -2.16 -14.80 4.17
C LEU A 208 -0.89 -14.94 3.37
N GLU A 209 -0.09 -13.88 3.33
CA GLU A 209 1.11 -13.83 2.52
C GLU A 209 2.12 -12.84 3.10
N ARG A 210 3.39 -13.21 3.05
CA ARG A 210 4.52 -12.31 3.30
C ARG A 210 5.58 -12.57 2.24
N CYS A 211 5.96 -11.51 1.53
CA CYS A 211 6.98 -11.56 0.50
C CYS A 211 8.12 -10.61 0.82
N GLU A 212 9.33 -11.15 0.91
CA GLU A 212 10.57 -10.40 1.15
C GLU A 212 11.30 -10.21 -0.19
N ILE A 213 11.55 -8.95 -0.56
CA ILE A 213 12.10 -8.63 -1.87
C ILE A 213 13.60 -8.88 -1.89
N THR A 214 14.05 -9.73 -2.80
CA THR A 214 15.44 -10.17 -2.92
C THR A 214 16.19 -9.48 -4.08
N ALA A 215 15.49 -8.98 -5.10
CA ALA A 215 16.11 -8.20 -6.16
C ALA A 215 15.10 -7.33 -6.90
N VAL A 216 15.61 -6.26 -7.52
CA VAL A 216 14.84 -5.35 -8.37
C VAL A 216 15.65 -5.02 -9.62
N ASP A 217 15.02 -5.16 -10.79
CA ASP A 217 15.60 -4.82 -12.08
C ASP A 217 14.59 -4.01 -12.92
N ALA A 218 14.88 -2.72 -13.12
CA ALA A 218 14.09 -1.82 -13.95
C ALA A 218 14.50 -1.86 -15.44
N ALA A 219 15.67 -2.40 -15.76
CA ALA A 219 16.22 -2.47 -17.11
C ALA A 219 15.74 -3.70 -17.87
N ALA A 220 15.50 -4.82 -17.18
CA ALA A 220 15.06 -6.08 -17.77
C ALA A 220 13.87 -5.90 -18.74
N PRO A 221 13.95 -6.43 -19.98
CA PRO A 221 12.80 -6.48 -20.86
C PRO A 221 11.75 -7.43 -20.28
N ILE A 222 10.48 -7.06 -20.47
CA ILE A 222 9.32 -7.88 -20.09
C ILE A 222 8.54 -8.17 -21.37
N ASP A 223 8.25 -9.44 -21.62
CA ASP A 223 7.40 -9.87 -22.73
C ASP A 223 5.92 -9.56 -22.41
N ASP A 224 5.28 -8.79 -23.27
CA ASP A 224 3.89 -8.35 -23.12
C ASP A 224 2.89 -9.51 -23.18
N SER A 225 3.23 -10.60 -23.88
CA SER A 225 2.39 -11.79 -23.97
C SER A 225 2.10 -12.42 -22.60
N LYS A 226 3.00 -12.21 -21.63
CA LYS A 226 2.87 -12.73 -20.27
C LYS A 226 1.70 -12.11 -19.51
N PHE A 227 1.20 -10.95 -19.92
CA PHE A 227 0.07 -10.26 -19.29
C PHE A 227 -1.29 -10.57 -19.92
N ALA A 228 -1.34 -11.45 -20.93
CA ALA A 228 -2.61 -11.86 -21.51
C ALA A 228 -3.49 -12.54 -20.44
N LEU A 229 -4.71 -12.02 -20.27
CA LEU A 229 -5.71 -12.71 -19.46
C LEU A 229 -6.22 -13.90 -20.28
N PRO A 230 -6.24 -15.11 -19.70
CA PRO A 230 -6.89 -16.25 -20.33
C PRO A 230 -8.38 -16.00 -20.50
N GLU A 231 -8.94 -16.46 -21.63
CA GLU A 231 -10.38 -16.41 -21.93
C GLU A 231 -11.22 -17.30 -20.99
#